data_AF-A0A9E4CCF5-F1
#
_entry.id   AF-A0A9E4CCF5-F1
#
_cell.length_a   1.000
_cell.length_b   1.000
_cell.length_c   1.000
_cell.angle_alpha   90.00
_cell.angle_beta   90.00
_cell.angle_gamma   90.00
#
_symmetry.space_group_name_H-M   'P 1'
#
loop_
_entity.id
_entity.type
_entity.pdbx_description
1 polymer ?
#
loop_
_entity_poly.entity_id
_entity_poly.type
_entity_poly.pdbx_seq_one_letter_code
_entity_poly.pdbx_strand_id
1 'polypeptide(L)' 'MQWKTASNENPGYSVYYADDQTREGHRYVAQRKRGNGFWRLFHRSTPNEPLRTIYAAETLKECKAYADEYQTLLGAMNQ' A
#
# COMPACT_ATOMS: atom_id res chain seq x y z
N MET A 1 6.94 8.10 3.47
CA MET A 1 6.72 6.71 3.90
C MET A 1 7.99 5.86 3.72
N GLN A 2 8.18 4.80 4.52
CA GLN A 2 9.27 3.84 4.31
C GLN A 2 8.71 2.46 3.94
N TRP A 3 8.99 2.00 2.72
CA TRP A 3 8.53 0.72 2.21
C TRP A 3 9.41 -0.45 2.68
N LYS A 4 8.78 -1.48 3.23
CA LYS A 4 9.38 -2.73 3.66
C LYS A 4 8.88 -3.89 2.80
N THR A 5 9.66 -4.96 2.67
CA THR A 5 9.23 -6.19 2.00
C THR A 5 8.64 -7.17 3.02
N ALA A 6 7.55 -7.84 2.64
CA ALA A 6 6.95 -8.97 3.37
C ALA A 6 6.81 -10.20 2.46
N SER A 7 7.56 -10.23 1.36
CA SER A 7 7.43 -11.27 0.33
C SER A 7 7.82 -12.67 0.82
N ASN A 8 8.63 -12.78 1.87
CA ASN A 8 9.05 -14.05 2.45
C ASN A 8 7.93 -14.72 3.25
N GLU A 9 7.07 -13.92 3.89
CA GLU A 9 5.90 -14.39 4.64
C GLU A 9 4.72 -14.74 3.72
N ASN A 10 4.81 -14.38 2.44
CA ASN A 10 3.73 -14.49 1.46
C ASN A 10 4.20 -15.29 0.24
N PRO A 11 4.35 -16.63 0.37
CA PRO A 11 4.75 -17.47 -0.74
C PRO A 11 3.77 -17.33 -1.92
N GLY A 12 4.32 -17.23 -3.13
CA GLY A 12 3.53 -16.98 -4.35
C GLY A 12 3.22 -15.50 -4.63
N TYR A 13 3.56 -14.58 -3.72
CA TYR A 13 3.33 -13.14 -3.90
C TYR A 13 4.61 -12.33 -3.70
N SER A 14 4.68 -11.20 -4.40
CA SER A 14 5.57 -10.09 -4.08
C SER A 14 4.75 -9.10 -3.27
N VAL A 15 5.16 -8.84 -2.02
CA VAL A 15 4.44 -7.99 -1.07
C VAL A 15 5.38 -6.95 -0.50
N TYR A 16 4.94 -5.71 -0.55
CA TYR A 16 5.57 -4.55 0.07
C TYR A 16 4.54 -3.83 0.92
N TYR A 17 4.95 -3.25 2.03
CA TYR A 17 4.07 -2.44 2.85
C TYR A 17 4.79 -1.21 3.39
N ALA A 18 4.02 -0.19 3.73
CA ALA A 18 4.49 1.02 4.38
C ALA A 18 3.45 1.47 5.40
N ASP A 19 3.93 1.91 6.56
CA ASP A 19 3.10 2.60 7.55
C ASP A 19 3.32 4.10 7.42
N ASP A 20 2.26 4.88 7.60
CA ASP A 20 2.39 6.33 7.75
C ASP A 20 2.96 6.63 9.13
N GLN A 21 4.15 7.22 9.18
CA GLN A 21 4.81 7.56 10.44
C GLN A 21 4.15 8.73 11.17
N THR A 22 3.32 9.51 10.46
CA THR A 22 2.65 10.69 11.02
C THR A 22 1.23 10.40 11.50
N ARG A 23 0.65 9.28 11.05
CA ARG A 23 -0.75 8.90 11.32
C ARG A 23 -0.81 7.46 11.74
N GLU A 24 -1.03 7.23 13.02
CA GLU A 24 -1.15 5.89 13.57
C GLU A 24 -2.29 5.12 12.89
N GLY A 25 -2.03 3.86 12.55
CA GLY A 25 -3.03 2.97 11.93
C GLY A 25 -3.09 3.03 10.41
N HIS A 26 -2.55 4.07 9.77
CA HIS A 26 -2.50 4.15 8.31
C HIS A 26 -1.45 3.19 7.75
N ARG A 27 -1.91 2.19 6.99
CA ARG A 27 -1.05 1.20 6.33
C ARG A 27 -1.38 1.07 4.86
N TYR A 28 -0.33 1.04 4.05
CA TYR A 28 -0.35 0.75 2.63
C TYR A 28 0.30 -0.60 2.36
N VAL A 29 -0.31 -1.40 1.49
CA VAL A 29 0.24 -2.69 1.07
C VAL A 29 0.18 -2.78 -0.45
N ALA A 30 1.30 -3.00 -1.11
CA ALA A 30 1.37 -3.30 -2.53
C ALA A 30 1.65 -4.80 -2.69
N GLN A 31 0.75 -5.51 -3.38
CA GLN A 31 0.86 -6.94 -3.63
C GLN A 31 0.72 -7.26 -5.11
N ARG A 32 1.50 -8.23 -5.59
CA ARG A 32 1.36 -8.84 -6.90
C ARG A 32 1.57 -10.34 -6.81
N LYS A 33 0.75 -11.14 -7.49
CA LYS A 33 0.98 -12.58 -7.65
C LYS A 33 2.21 -12.82 -8.54
N ARG A 34 3.14 -13.70 -8.12
CA ARG A 34 4.34 -14.00 -8.91
C ARG A 34 3.97 -14.80 -10.16
N GLY A 35 4.72 -14.59 -11.24
CA GLY A 35 4.54 -15.30 -12.52
C GLY A 35 3.45 -14.73 -13.43
N ASN A 36 2.37 -14.16 -12.89
CA ASN A 36 1.34 -13.45 -13.65
C ASN A 36 0.49 -12.60 -12.71
N GLY A 37 0.44 -11.28 -12.92
CA GLY A 37 -0.45 -10.39 -12.17
C GLY A 37 -0.08 -8.91 -12.26
N PHE A 38 -1.08 -8.06 -12.05
CA PHE A 38 -0.92 -6.63 -11.81
C PHE A 38 -0.64 -6.37 -10.33
N TRP A 39 0.00 -5.24 -10.04
CA TRP A 39 0.10 -4.75 -8.68
C TRP A 39 -1.25 -4.23 -8.20
N ARG A 40 -1.60 -4.57 -6.97
CA ARG A 40 -2.75 -4.01 -6.26
C ARG A 40 -2.23 -3.29 -5.04
N LEU A 41 -2.66 -2.05 -4.88
CA LEU A 41 -2.42 -1.25 -3.68
C LEU A 41 -3.64 -1.34 -2.78
N PHE A 42 -3.38 -1.64 -1.53
CA PHE A 42 -4.36 -1.69 -0.46
C PHE A 42 -4.05 -0.62 0.57
N HIS A 43 -5.10 -0.09 1.20
CA HIS A 43 -5.00 0.88 2.28
C HIS A 43 -5.97 0.55 3.40
N ARG A 44 -5.56 0.92 4.61
CA ARG A 44 -6.41 1.14 5.78
C ARG A 44 -5.93 2.38 6.52
N SER A 45 -6.86 3.11 7.12
CA SER A 45 -6.71 4.29 7.95
C SER A 45 -6.63 3.97 9.45
N THR A 46 -7.17 2.84 9.90
CA THR A 46 -7.10 2.43 11.31
C THR A 46 -6.61 0.97 11.45
N PRO A 47 -6.04 0.56 12.60
CA PRO A 47 -5.57 -0.81 12.78
C PRO A 47 -6.69 -1.85 12.74
N ASN A 48 -7.90 -1.45 13.12
CA ASN A 48 -9.07 -2.31 13.30
C ASN A 48 -9.92 -2.47 12.03
N GLU A 49 -9.58 -1.79 10.94
CA GLU A 49 -10.31 -1.95 9.68
C GLU A 49 -9.58 -2.88 8.70
N PRO A 50 -10.34 -3.61 7.87
CA PRO A 50 -9.77 -4.44 6.82
C PRO A 50 -9.09 -3.57 5.75
N LEU A 51 -8.02 -4.10 5.17
CA LEU A 51 -7.37 -3.52 3.99
C LEU A 51 -8.34 -3.50 2.81
N ARG A 52 -8.44 -2.36 2.13
CA ARG A 52 -9.27 -2.18 0.92
C ARG A 52 -8.38 -1.87 -0.27
N THR A 53 -8.71 -2.41 -1.44
CA THR A 53 -8.01 -2.04 -2.68
C THR A 53 -8.37 -0.61 -3.06
N ILE A 54 -7.36 0.23 -3.22
CA ILE A 54 -7.52 1.64 -3.62
C ILE A 54 -6.98 1.92 -5.02
N TYR A 55 -6.08 1.06 -5.53
CA TYR A 55 -5.48 1.25 -6.84
C TYR A 55 -4.90 -0.06 -7.40
N ALA A 56 -4.81 -0.15 -8.72
CA ALA A 56 -4.16 -1.25 -9.43
C ALA A 56 -3.31 -0.70 -10.58
N ALA A 57 -2.12 -1.27 -10.77
CA ALA A 57 -1.17 -0.80 -11.78
C ALA A 57 -0.28 -1.93 -12.30
N GLU A 58 0.45 -1.67 -13.40
CA GLU A 58 1.38 -2.64 -13.98
C GLU A 58 2.68 -2.73 -13.18
N THR A 59 3.09 -1.65 -12.53
CA THR A 59 4.35 -1.56 -11.80
C THR A 59 4.18 -1.22 -10.33
N LEU A 60 5.14 -1.68 -9.51
CA LEU A 60 5.23 -1.30 -8.11
C LEU A 60 5.44 0.21 -7.95
N LYS A 61 6.17 0.83 -8.87
CA LYS A 61 6.48 2.26 -8.84
C LYS A 61 5.20 3.10 -8.89
N GLU A 62 4.27 2.76 -9.77
CA GLU A 62 2.97 3.43 -9.88
C GLU A 62 2.14 3.27 -8.61
N CYS A 63 2.09 2.07 -8.02
CA CYS A 63 1.41 1.88 -6.74
C CYS A 63 2.03 2.73 -5.61
N LYS A 64 3.35 2.86 -5.56
CA LYS A 64 4.02 3.68 -4.55
C LYS A 64 3.74 5.17 -4.75
N ALA A 65 3.81 5.65 -5.99
CA ALA A 65 3.48 7.03 -6.33
C ALA A 65 2.04 7.39 -5.96
N TYR A 66 1.08 6.52 -6.30
CA TYR A 66 -0.32 6.71 -5.90
C TYR A 66 -0.48 6.73 -4.38
N ALA A 67 0.24 5.87 -3.63
CA ALA A 67 0.18 5.89 -2.17
C ALA A 67 0.67 7.23 -1.58
N ASP A 68 1.77 7.79 -2.13
CA ASP A 68 2.31 9.09 -1.72
C ASP A 68 1.33 10.24 -2.03
N GLU A 69 0.71 10.23 -3.22
CA GLU A 69 -0.33 11.19 -3.62
C GLU A 69 -1.57 11.07 -2.73
N TYR A 70 -2.05 9.85 -2.50
CA TYR A 70 -3.22 9.57 -1.66
C TYR A 70 -2.99 10.01 -0.21
N GLN A 71 -1.80 9.77 0.36
CA GLN A 71 -1.44 10.29 1.68
C GLN A 71 -1.48 11.83 1.71
N THR A 72 -0.99 12.49 0.66
CA THR A 72 -1.01 13.95 0.53
C THR A 72 -2.43 14.50 0.47
N LEU A 73 -3.32 13.86 -0.29
CA LEU A 73 -4.74 14.22 -0.39
C LEU A 73 -5.45 14.05 0.97
N LEU A 74 -5.23 12.93 1.67
CA LEU A 74 -5.71 12.75 3.04
C LEU A 74 -5.11 13.78 4.00
N GLY A 75 -3.90 14.26 3.73
CA GLY A 75 -3.25 15.44 4.32
C GLY A 75 -4.15 16.66 4.27
N ALA A 76 -4.46 17.07 3.05
CA ALA A 76 -5.20 18.29 2.74
C ALA A 76 -6.67 18.25 3.17
N MET A 77 -7.33 17.08 3.15
CA MET A 77 -8.75 16.96 3.53
C MET A 77 -9.02 17.06 5.05
N ASN A 78 -7.98 16.95 5.88
CA ASN A 78 -8.09 17.03 7.35
C ASN A 78 -7.63 18.38 7.92
N GLN A 79 -7.43 19.39 7.06
CA GLN A 79 -7.15 20.79 7.43
C GLN A 79 -8.38 21.65 7.19
#